data_AF-A0A371PVL2-F1
#
_entry.id   AF-A0A371PVL2-F1
#
_cell.length_a   1.000
_cell.length_b   1.000
_cell.length_c   1.000
_cell.angle_alpha   90.00
_cell.angle_beta   90.00
_cell.angle_gamma   90.00
#
_symmetry.space_group_name_H-M   'P 1'
#
loop_
_entity.id
_entity.type
_entity.pdbx_description
1 polymer ?
#
loop_
_entity_poly.entity_id
_entity_poly.type
_entity_poly.pdbx_seq_one_letter_code
_entity_poly.pdbx_strand_id
1 'polypeptide(L)' 'MADLVDHPSAVSALLADVCGGRPGPRLRRMAEKAAGNPLYVGDLAAALVREEAIEVCGGIAEVTVGCPLPPLTN' A
#
# COMPACT_ATOMS: atom_id res chain seq x y z
N MET A 1 28.71 -11.13 2.57
CA MET A 1 27.89 -10.90 3.77
C MET A 1 27.73 -9.41 4.02
N ALA A 2 27.11 -8.71 3.07
CA ALA A 2 26.60 -7.34 3.11
C ALA A 2 25.93 -7.12 1.74
N ASP A 3 24.87 -6.32 1.68
CA ASP A 3 24.02 -6.05 0.50
C ASP A 3 22.89 -7.06 0.20
N LEU A 4 22.01 -7.25 1.19
CA LEU A 4 20.61 -7.55 0.92
C LEU A 4 19.76 -6.56 1.71
N VAL A 5 20.02 -5.26 1.52
CA VAL A 5 18.99 -4.26 1.82
C VAL A 5 17.94 -4.49 0.74
N ASP A 6 16.88 -5.23 1.08
CA ASP A 6 15.67 -5.37 0.28
C ASP A 6 15.25 -3.97 -0.15
N HIS A 7 15.65 -3.58 -1.37
CA HIS A 7 15.29 -2.27 -1.89
C HIS A 7 13.77 -2.32 -2.04
N PRO A 8 13.03 -1.45 -1.33
CA PRO A 8 11.59 -1.47 -1.42
C PRO A 8 11.23 -1.33 -2.90
N SER A 9 10.38 -2.23 -3.39
CA SER A 9 9.88 -2.12 -4.76
C SER A 9 9.32 -0.71 -4.97
N ALA A 10 9.34 -0.21 -6.21
CA ALA A 10 8.74 1.10 -6.52
C ALA A 10 7.29 1.21 -5.99
N VAL A 11 6.56 0.09 -6.02
CA VAL A 11 5.24 -0.08 -5.40
C VAL A 11 5.26 0.14 -3.89
N SER A 12 6.21 -0.45 -3.17
CA SER A 12 6.31 -0.31 -1.71
C SER A 12 6.69 1.11 -1.31
N ALA A 13 7.56 1.77 -2.08
CA ALA A 13 7.92 3.17 -1.85
C ALA A 13 6.73 4.11 -2.09
N LEU A 14 5.99 3.90 -3.18
CA LEU A 14 4.76 4.65 -3.47
C LEU A 14 3.71 4.49 -2.37
N LEU A 15 3.46 3.26 -1.92
CA LEU A 15 2.51 3.01 -0.83
C LEU A 15 2.95 3.67 0.47
N ALA A 16 4.25 3.68 0.77
CA ALA A 16 4.76 4.32 1.97
C ALA A 16 4.57 5.84 1.95
N ASP A 17 4.79 6.46 0.80
CA ASP A 17 4.59 7.89 0.59
C ASP A 17 3.11 8.28 0.74
N VAL A 18 2.20 7.55 0.09
CA VAL A 18 0.76 7.86 0.11
C VAL A 18 0.10 7.51 1.44
N CYS A 19 0.45 6.37 2.05
CA CYS A 19 -0.22 5.88 3.26
C CYS A 19 0.47 6.33 4.56
N GLY A 20 1.58 7.06 4.49
CA GLY A 20 2.27 7.62 5.66
C GLY A 20 3.00 6.59 6.53
N GLY A 21 3.30 5.40 6.00
CA GLY A 21 3.99 4.33 6.73
C GLY A 21 4.35 3.15 5.84
N ARG A 22 5.30 2.31 6.27
CA ARG A 22 5.70 1.13 5.48
C ARG A 22 4.51 0.20 5.26
N PRO A 23 4.28 -0.32 4.03
CA PRO A 23 3.09 -1.09 3.75
C PRO A 23 3.09 -2.42 4.50
N GLY A 24 2.04 -2.63 5.29
CA GLY A 24 1.77 -3.85 6.01
C GLY A 24 1.34 -5.01 5.10
N PRO A 25 1.29 -6.24 5.64
CA PRO A 25 0.92 -7.44 4.88
C PRO A 25 -0.38 -7.34 4.05
N ARG A 26 -1.46 -6.74 4.55
CA ARG A 26 -2.73 -6.67 3.77
C ARG A 26 -2.63 -5.63 2.68
N LEU A 27 -2.06 -4.46 2.97
CA LEU A 27 -1.80 -3.43 1.98
C LEU A 27 -0.91 -3.96 0.84
N ARG A 28 0.14 -4.71 1.16
CA ARG A 28 1.00 -5.38 0.17
C ARG A 28 0.23 -6.37 -0.69
N ARG A 29 -0.59 -7.24 -0.10
CA ARG A 29 -1.43 -8.21 -0.84
C ARG A 29 -2.45 -7.52 -1.75
N MET A 30 -3.02 -6.39 -1.33
CA MET A 30 -3.92 -5.63 -2.20
C MET A 30 -3.17 -5.02 -3.38
N ALA A 31 -1.96 -4.49 -3.16
CA ALA A 31 -1.12 -3.98 -4.23
C ALA A 31 -0.62 -5.06 -5.20
N GLU A 32 -0.36 -6.28 -4.74
CA GLU A 32 -0.04 -7.43 -5.60
C GLU A 32 -1.20 -7.76 -6.55
N LYS A 33 -2.46 -7.60 -6.12
CA LYS A 33 -3.64 -7.79 -6.98
C LYS A 33 -3.76 -6.73 -8.08
N ALA A 34 -3.09 -5.58 -7.93
CA ALA A 34 -2.98 -4.57 -8.98
C ALA A 34 -1.93 -4.91 -10.06
N ALA A 35 -1.38 -6.14 -10.05
CA ALA A 35 -0.41 -6.65 -11.02
C ALA A 35 0.84 -5.77 -11.22
N GLY A 36 1.21 -5.00 -10.18
CA GLY A 36 2.38 -4.12 -10.22
C GLY A 36 2.23 -2.87 -11.10
N ASN A 37 1.03 -2.53 -11.56
CA ASN A 37 0.81 -1.30 -12.31
C ASN A 37 0.87 -0.08 -11.35
N PRO A 38 1.88 0.82 -11.48
CA PRO A 38 2.07 1.92 -10.54
C PRO A 38 0.88 2.88 -10.46
N LEU A 39 0.18 3.12 -11.58
CA LEU A 39 -1.03 3.93 -11.62
C LEU A 39 -2.13 3.33 -10.74
N TYR A 40 -2.35 2.02 -10.88
CA TYR A 40 -3.40 1.31 -10.13
C TYR A 40 -3.08 1.26 -8.64
N VAL A 41 -1.80 1.09 -8.29
CA VAL A 41 -1.35 1.12 -6.90
C VAL A 41 -1.56 2.51 -6.29
N GLY A 42 -1.29 3.58 -7.05
CA GLY A 42 -1.55 4.95 -6.62
C GLY A 42 -3.04 5.21 -6.37
N ASP A 43 -3.89 4.82 -7.31
CA ASP A 43 -5.35 4.98 -7.21
C ASP A 43 -5.92 4.18 -6.03
N LEU A 44 -5.45 2.94 -5.84
CA LEU A 44 -5.80 2.09 -4.70
C LEU A 44 -5.41 2.77 -3.37
N ALA A 45 -4.18 3.27 -3.27
CA ALA A 45 -3.68 3.90 -2.05
C ALA A 45 -4.45 5.18 -1.72
N ALA A 46 -4.69 6.02 -2.74
CA ALA A 46 -5.48 7.24 -2.59
C ALA A 46 -6.93 6.94 -2.17
N ALA A 47 -7.55 5.89 -2.73
CA ALA A 47 -8.89 5.48 -2.35
C ALA A 47 -8.94 4.99 -0.88
N LEU A 48 -7.99 4.17 -0.45
CA LEU A 48 -7.90 3.69 0.93
C LEU A 48 -7.71 4.82 1.94
N VAL A 49 -6.87 5.82 1.63
CA VAL A 49 -6.68 7.01 2.47
C VAL A 49 -7.96 7.84 2.54
N ARG A 50 -8.61 8.06 1.39
CA ARG A 50 -9.88 8.81 1.32
C ARG A 50 -11.02 8.13 2.11
N GLU A 51 -11.04 6.80 2.13
CA GLU A 51 -12.05 6.01 2.86
C GLU A 51 -11.68 5.77 4.33
N GLU A 52 -10.61 6.40 4.84
CA GLU A 52 -10.12 6.21 6.21
C GLU A 52 -9.84 4.72 6.54
N ALA A 53 -9.48 3.94 5.52
CA ALA A 53 -9.29 2.49 5.62
C ALA A 53 -7.83 2.10 5.93
N ILE A 54 -6.98 3.07 6.27
CA ILE A 54 -5.58 2.87 6.64
C ILE A 54 -5.38 3.22 8.11
N GLU A 55 -4.87 2.25 8.87
CA GLU A 55 -4.35 2.46 10.22
C GLU A 55 -2.82 2.44 10.19
N VAL A 56 -2.20 3.45 10.79
CA VAL A 56 -0.74 3.51 10.94
C VAL A 56 -0.36 3.22 12.39
N CYS A 57 0.30 2.08 12.62
CA CYS A 57 0.80 1.67 13.94
C CYS A 57 2.31 1.41 13.88
N GLY A 58 3.10 2.11 14.70
CA GLY A 58 4.55 1.89 14.75
C GLY A 58 5.27 2.13 13.42
N GLY A 59 4.77 3.05 12.58
CA GLY A 59 5.31 3.34 11.25
C GLY A 59 4.96 2.30 10.18
N ILE A 60 4.03 1.38 10.47
CA ILE A 60 3.47 0.43 9.51
C ILE A 60 2.06 0.88 9.14
N ALA A 61 1.81 1.13 7.87
CA ALA A 61 0.48 1.44 7.34
C ALA A 61 -0.22 0.15 6.93
N GLU A 62 -1.39 -0.11 7.47
CA GLU A 62 -2.14 -1.35 7.23
C GLU A 62 -3.61 -1.07 6.95
N VAL A 63 -4.20 -1.92 6.11
CA VAL A 63 -5.63 -1.83 5.79
C VAL A 63 -6.48 -2.34 6.95
N THR A 64 -7.53 -1.62 7.31
CA THR A 64 -8.50 -2.02 8.34
C THR A 64 -9.15 -3.36 8.01
N VAL A 65 -9.41 -4.18 9.02
CA VAL A 65 -10.04 -5.50 8.84
C VAL A 65 -11.41 -5.35 8.19
N GLY A 66 -11.68 -6.14 7.15
CA GLY A 66 -12.98 -6.16 6.47
C GLY A 66 -13.16 -5.08 5.40
N CYS A 67 -12.16 -4.22 5.17
CA CYS A 67 -12.18 -3.30 4.04
C CYS A 67 -12.15 -4.09 2.72
N PRO A 68 -13.18 -3.97 1.85
CA PRO A 68 -13.12 -4.53 0.51
C PRO A 68 -12.08 -3.78 -0.33
N LEU A 69 -11.66 -4.36 -1.45
CA LEU A 69 -10.88 -3.59 -2.42
C LEU A 69 -11.75 -2.41 -2.91
N PRO A 70 -11.28 -1.16 -2.77
CA PRO A 70 -12.06 -0.02 -3.21
C PRO A 70 -12.23 -0.03 -4.73
N PRO A 71 -13.36 0.50 -5.25
CA PRO A 71 -13.56 0.63 -6.69
C PRO A 71 -12.54 1.63 -7.25
N LEU A 72 -11.64 1.12 -8.09
CA LEU A 72 -10.64 1.93 -8.79
C LEU A 72 -11.37 2.78 -9.83
N THR A 73 -11.47 4.09 -9.60
CA THR A 73 -11.98 5.05 -10.57
C THR A 73 -10.77 5.71 -11.22
N ASN A 74 -10.58 5.46 -12.52
CA ASN A 74 -9.63 6.22 -13.33
C ASN A 74 -10.30 7.53 -13.79
#